data_AF-A0A2W7RJN8-F1
#
_entry.id   AF-A0A2W7RJN8-F1
#
_cell.length_a   1.000
_cell.length_b   1.000
_cell.length_c   1.000
_cell.angle_alpha   90.00
_cell.angle_beta   90.00
_cell.angle_gamma   90.00
#
_symmetry.space_group_name_H-M   'P 1'
#
loop_
_entity.id
_entity.type
_entity.pdbx_description
1 polymer ?
#
loop_
_entity_poly.entity_id
_entity_poly.type
_entity_poly.pdbx_seq_one_letter_code
_entity_poly.pdbx_strand_id
1 'polypeptide(L)'
;MIIGFLKLAIFGLIGLTVVYLLLSAYSRSVQREELEKRFDAGDGDGPRDAYIEEGMRDYERGLRKKLIWLVYIIPTAVFVAVFYGLNFG
;
A
#
# COMPACT_ATOMS: atom_id res chain seq x y z
N MET A 1 28.94 13.41 -11.59
CA MET A 1 28.73 11.94 -11.52
C MET A 1 27.74 11.56 -10.41
N ILE A 2 27.99 11.94 -9.15
CA ILE A 2 27.10 11.64 -7.99
C ILE A 2 25.71 12.30 -8.07
N ILE A 3 25.62 13.55 -8.55
CA ILE A 3 24.35 14.30 -8.64
C ILE A 3 23.35 13.66 -9.61
N GLY A 4 23.81 12.98 -10.67
CA GLY A 4 22.93 12.30 -11.63
C GLY A 4 22.26 11.06 -11.03
N PHE A 5 23.03 10.27 -10.29
CA PHE A 5 22.54 9.08 -9.60
C PHE A 5 21.57 9.43 -8.48
N LEU A 6 21.86 10.49 -7.71
CA LEU A 6 20.97 10.98 -6.66
C LEU A 6 19.63 11.47 -7.21
N LYS A 7 19.63 12.18 -8.36
CA LYS A 7 18.39 12.58 -9.03
C LYS A 7 17.55 11.37 -9.45
N LEU A 8 18.16 10.36 -10.07
CA LEU A 8 17.47 9.13 -10.46
C LEU A 8 16.86 8.40 -9.25
N ALA A 9 17.60 8.32 -8.14
CA ALA A 9 17.13 7.75 -6.89
C ALA A 9 15.90 8.47 -6.34
N ILE A 10 15.93 9.80 -6.31
CA ILE A 10 14.81 10.63 -5.84
C ILE A 10 13.58 10.43 -6.73
N PHE A 11 13.75 10.49 -8.06
CA PHE A 11 12.63 10.26 -8.99
C PHE A 11 12.08 8.83 -8.87
N GLY A 12 12.93 7.83 -8.66
CA GLY A 12 12.52 6.45 -8.40
C GLY A 12 11.71 6.32 -7.11
N LEU A 13 12.15 6.94 -6.02
CA LEU A 13 11.44 7.00 -4.74
C LEU A 13 10.08 7.68 -4.87
N ILE A 14 10.01 8.81 -5.60
CA ILE A 14 8.76 9.51 -5.87
C ILE A 14 7.81 8.60 -6.67
N GLY A 15 8.31 7.99 -7.76
CA GLY A 15 7.52 7.06 -8.57
C GLY A 15 6.98 5.87 -7.75
N LEU A 16 7.83 5.26 -6.92
CA LEU A 16 7.45 4.17 -6.03
C LEU A 16 6.39 4.61 -5.02
N THR A 17 6.53 5.83 -4.46
CA THR A 17 5.54 6.41 -3.55
C THR A 17 4.19 6.58 -4.25
N VAL A 18 4.17 7.09 -5.48
CA VAL A 18 2.95 7.25 -6.27
C VAL A 18 2.28 5.89 -6.52
N VAL A 19 3.04 4.88 -6.96
CA VAL A 19 2.52 3.53 -7.19
C VAL A 19 1.95 2.93 -5.90
N TYR A 20 2.65 3.09 -4.77
CA TYR A 20 2.17 2.64 -3.47
C TYR A 20 0.84 3.31 -3.08
N LEU A 21 0.72 4.63 -3.25
CA LEU A 21 -0.51 5.37 -2.95
C LEU A 21 -1.67 4.92 -3.83
N LEU A 22 -1.44 4.71 -5.13
CA LEU A 22 -2.44 4.21 -6.07
C LEU A 22 -2.94 2.81 -5.67
N LEU A 23 -2.03 1.89 -5.38
CA LEU A 23 -2.38 0.53 -4.93
C LEU A 23 -3.12 0.55 -3.59
N SER A 24 -2.68 1.38 -2.64
CA SER A 24 -3.34 1.51 -1.35
C SER A 24 -4.76 2.07 -1.49
N ALA A 25 -4.96 3.08 -2.34
CA ALA A 25 -6.28 3.66 -2.59
C ALA A 25 -7.20 2.67 -3.30
N TYR A 26 -6.71 2.00 -4.34
CA TYR A 26 -7.45 0.98 -5.08
C TYR A 26 -7.89 -0.16 -4.17
N SER A 27 -6.97 -0.71 -3.37
CA SER A 27 -7.31 -1.82 -2.46
C SER A 27 -8.35 -1.42 -1.42
N ARG A 28 -8.30 -0.18 -0.92
CA ARG A 28 -9.30 0.33 0.03
C ARG A 28 -10.68 0.46 -0.64
N SER A 29 -10.71 0.95 -1.88
CA SER A 29 -11.94 1.11 -2.66
C SER A 29 -12.61 -0.24 -2.92
N VAL A 30 -11.84 -1.22 -3.41
CA VAL A 30 -12.35 -2.56 -3.70
C VAL A 30 -12.86 -3.24 -2.44
N GLN A 31 -12.13 -3.15 -1.32
CA GLN A 31 -12.57 -3.74 -0.05
C GLN A 31 -13.92 -3.16 0.40
N ARG A 32 -14.09 -1.84 0.30
CA ARG A 32 -15.35 -1.20 0.67
C ARG A 32 -16.48 -1.65 -0.25
N GLU A 33 -16.23 -1.69 -1.56
CA GLU A 33 -17.21 -2.17 -2.54
C GLU A 33 -17.60 -3.64 -2.31
N GLU A 34 -16.66 -4.50 -1.94
CA GLU A 34 -16.93 -5.90 -1.56
C GLU A 34 -17.84 -5.98 -0.32
N LEU A 35 -17.60 -5.15 0.70
CA LEU A 35 -18.43 -5.10 1.91
C LEU A 35 -19.84 -4.61 1.59
N GLU A 36 -19.96 -3.57 0.77
CA GLU A 36 -21.23 -3.05 0.29
C GLU A 36 -22.03 -4.12 -0.44
N LYS A 37 -21.42 -4.83 -1.39
CA LYS A 37 -22.06 -5.92 -2.13
C LYS A 37 -22.48 -7.08 -1.23
N ARG A 38 -21.68 -7.44 -0.22
CA ARG A 38 -22.03 -8.49 0.75
C ARG A 38 -23.21 -8.09 1.62
N PHE A 39 -23.24 -6.85 2.10
CA PHE A 39 -24.38 -6.34 2.84
C PHE A 39 -25.64 -6.37 1.98
N ASP A 40 -25.56 -5.88 0.74
CA ASP A 40 -26.70 -5.83 -0.19
C ASP A 40 -27.15 -7.25 -0.63
N ALA A 41 -26.27 -8.26 -0.53
CA ALA A 41 -26.59 -9.67 -0.74
C ALA A 41 -27.25 -10.35 0.48
N GLY A 42 -27.36 -9.66 1.62
CA GLY A 42 -27.99 -10.17 2.84
C GLY A 42 -27.04 -10.83 3.85
N ASP A 43 -25.72 -10.76 3.63
CA ASP A 43 -24.71 -11.31 4.56
C ASP A 43 -24.35 -10.34 5.70
N GLY A 44 -24.94 -9.14 5.70
CA GLY A 44 -24.70 -8.10 6.71
C GLY A 44 -25.78 -8.06 7.79
N ASP A 45 -25.37 -7.82 9.03
CA ASP A 45 -26.27 -7.59 10.16
C ASP A 45 -26.22 -6.13 10.64
N GLY A 46 -27.33 -5.64 11.18
CA GLY A 46 -27.45 -4.29 11.72
C GLY A 46 -27.41 -3.16 10.67
N PRO A 47 -27.08 -1.92 11.11
CA PRO A 47 -26.97 -0.78 10.21
C PRO A 47 -25.83 -0.95 9.19
N ARG A 48 -26.10 -0.67 7.90
CA ARG A 48 -25.14 -0.79 6.80
C ARG A 48 -23.81 -0.11 7.06
N ASP A 49 -23.85 1.11 7.60
CA ASP A 49 -22.64 1.88 7.88
C ASP A 49 -21.78 1.24 8.97
N ALA A 50 -22.40 0.65 10.00
CA ALA A 50 -21.69 -0.03 11.08
C ALA A 50 -21.00 -1.29 10.56
N TYR A 51 -21.69 -2.09 9.73
CA TYR A 51 -21.12 -3.28 9.09
C TYR A 51 -19.90 -2.93 8.21
N ILE A 52 -20.03 -1.89 7.38
CA ILE A 52 -18.94 -1.45 6.51
C ILE A 52 -17.77 -0.91 7.35
N GLU A 53 -18.04 -0.10 8.38
CA GLU A 53 -16.99 0.46 9.23
C GLU A 53 -16.21 -0.65 9.96
N GLU A 54 -16.91 -1.65 10.50
CA GLU A 54 -16.29 -2.80 11.15
C GLU A 54 -15.43 -3.61 10.18
N GLY A 55 -15.95 -3.96 9.00
CA GLY A 55 -15.18 -4.64 7.97
C GLY A 55 -13.95 -3.86 7.48
N MET A 56 -14.05 -2.52 7.45
CA MET A 56 -12.91 -1.67 7.12
C MET A 56 -11.87 -1.60 8.26
N ARG A 57 -12.28 -1.66 9.53
CA ARG A 57 -11.35 -1.77 10.67
C ARG A 57 -10.56 -3.07 10.62
N ASP A 58 -11.18 -4.16 10.22
CA ASP A 58 -10.51 -5.45 10.02
C ASP A 58 -9.51 -5.41 8.87
N TYR A 59 -9.89 -4.80 7.74
CA TYR A 59 -8.97 -4.54 6.63
C TYR A 59 -7.74 -3.75 7.08
N GLU A 60 -7.93 -2.73 7.93
CA GLU A 60 -6.84 -1.90 8.43
C GLU A 60 -5.86 -2.63 9.36
N ARG A 61 -6.33 -3.65 10.10
CA ARG A 61 -5.48 -4.48 10.98
C ARG A 61 -4.91 -5.71 10.26
N GLY A 62 -5.49 -6.05 9.11
CA GLY A 62 -5.20 -7.27 8.37
C GLY A 62 -3.86 -7.30 7.62
N LEU A 63 -3.55 -8.50 7.11
CA LEU A 63 -2.34 -8.75 6.31
C LEU A 63 -2.35 -8.02 4.97
N ARG A 64 -3.52 -7.75 4.37
CA ARG A 64 -3.66 -7.03 3.09
C ARG A 64 -2.95 -5.67 3.13
N LYS A 65 -3.22 -4.84 4.14
CA LYS A 65 -2.57 -3.53 4.30
C LYS A 65 -1.06 -3.66 4.53
N LYS A 66 -0.62 -4.67 5.29
CA LYS A 66 0.80 -4.96 5.54
C LYS A 66 1.53 -5.37 4.25
N LEU A 67 0.89 -6.16 3.39
CA LEU A 67 1.44 -6.55 2.08
C LEU A 67 1.62 -5.34 1.14
N ILE A 68 0.67 -4.40 1.13
CA ILE A 68 0.80 -3.17 0.34
C ILE A 68 1.98 -2.33 0.84
N TRP A 69 2.20 -2.28 2.17
CA TRP A 69 3.39 -1.65 2.75
C TRP A 69 4.71 -2.27 2.27
N LEU A 70 4.75 -3.60 2.06
CA LEU A 70 5.94 -4.27 1.55
C LEU A 70 6.31 -3.85 0.12
N VAL A 71 5.32 -3.49 -0.71
CA VAL A 71 5.57 -2.96 -2.06
C VAL A 71 6.40 -1.69 -2.02
N TYR A 72 6.29 -0.90 -0.96
CA TYR A 72 7.13 0.28 -0.76
C TYR A 72 8.44 -0.04 -0.03
N ILE A 73 8.38 -0.78 1.08
CA ILE A 73 9.56 -1.03 1.93
C ILE A 73 10.61 -1.88 1.21
N ILE A 74 10.23 -2.96 0.52
CA ILE A 74 11.18 -3.89 -0.07
C ILE A 74 12.06 -3.20 -1.12
N PRO A 75 11.50 -2.48 -2.12
CA PRO A 75 12.33 -1.84 -3.13
C PRO A 75 13.22 -0.74 -2.55
N THR A 76 12.72 0.03 -1.57
CA THR A 76 13.54 1.03 -0.88
C THR A 76 14.71 0.39 -0.12
N ALA A 77 14.47 -0.70 0.60
CA ALA A 77 15.53 -1.41 1.33
C ALA A 77 16.58 -2.00 0.37
N VAL A 78 16.15 -2.60 -0.74
CA VAL A 78 17.05 -3.11 -1.79
C VAL A 78 17.89 -1.98 -2.38
N PHE A 79 17.27 -0.84 -2.70
CA PHE A 79 17.98 0.32 -3.22
C PHE A 79 19.06 0.81 -2.25
N VAL A 80 18.73 0.95 -0.96
CA VAL A 80 19.67 1.38 0.09
C VAL A 80 20.82 0.38 0.22
N ALA A 81 20.53 -0.92 0.23
CA ALA A 81 21.55 -1.96 0.36
C ALA A 81 22.54 -1.96 -0.82
N VAL A 82 22.03 -1.89 -2.05
CA VAL A 82 22.86 -1.82 -3.27
C VAL A 82 23.69 -0.54 -3.30
N PHE A 83 23.08 0.60 -2.96
CA PHE A 83 23.79 1.88 -2.91
C PHE A 83 24.94 1.83 -1.90
N TYR A 84 24.70 1.31 -0.70
CA TYR A 84 25.72 1.18 0.33
C TYR A 84 26.85 0.25 -0.12
N GLY A 85 26.52 -0.95 -0.60
CA GLY A 85 27.52 -1.96 -1.02
C GLY A 85 28.41 -1.50 -2.18
N LEU A 86 27.90 -0.66 -3.08
CA LEU A 86 28.69 -0.14 -4.20
C LEU A 86 29.55 1.09 -3.86
N ASN A 87 29.21 1.85 -2.81
CA ASN A 87 29.88 3.12 -2.48
C ASN A 87 30.75 3.05 -1.22
N PHE A 88 30.44 2.13 -0.30
CA PHE A 88 31.07 2.02 1.02
C PHE A 88 31.49 0.57 1.36
N GLY A 89 31.33 -0.36 0.41
CA GLY A 89 31.76 -1.76 0.52
C GLY A 89 33.16 -2.01 -0.02
#